data_AF-A0A940TRJ0-F1
#
_entry.id   AF-A0A940TRJ0-F1
#
_cell.length_a   1.000
_cell.length_b   1.000
_cell.length_c   1.000
_cell.angle_alpha   90.00
_cell.angle_beta   90.00
_cell.angle_gamma   90.00
#
_symmetry.space_group_name_H-M   'P 1'
#
loop_
_entity.id
_entity.type
_entity.pdbx_description
1 polymer ?
#
loop_
_entity_poly.entity_id
_entity_poly.type
_entity_poly.pdbx_seq_one_letter_code
_entity_poly.pdbx_strand_id
1 'polypeptide(L)' 'MNRAGKPLQRKGERNVFCPLYKGCLDHAVKESWPHWDCGDCRHKRNEGGRPEMKLMATDSIEYHDLRLRF' A
#
# COMPACT_ATOMS: atom_id res chain seq x y z
N MET A 1 1.40 -15.84 17.62
CA MET A 1 0.19 -16.07 16.78
C MET A 1 0.48 -15.59 15.36
N ASN A 2 0.64 -16.51 14.41
CA ASN A 2 0.89 -16.21 13.00
C ASN A 2 -0.34 -15.51 12.39
N ARG A 3 -0.31 -14.17 12.34
CA ARG A 3 -1.33 -13.36 11.65
C ARG A 3 -1.03 -13.33 10.15
N ALA A 4 -0.92 -14.48 9.52
CA ALA A 4 -0.71 -14.55 8.08
C ALA A 4 -1.96 -13.99 7.38
N GLY A 5 -1.78 -12.89 6.65
CA GLY A 5 -2.83 -12.34 5.80
C GLY A 5 -3.24 -13.38 4.74
N LYS A 6 -4.53 -13.37 4.37
CA LYS A 6 -5.11 -14.32 3.41
C LYS A 6 -5.56 -13.56 2.16
N PRO A 7 -4.65 -13.17 1.26
CA PRO A 7 -5.03 -12.52 0.02
C PRO A 7 -5.77 -13.49 -0.90
N LEU A 8 -6.60 -12.95 -1.80
CA LEU A 8 -7.32 -13.71 -2.83
C LEU A 8 -6.90 -13.24 -4.22
N GLN A 9 -6.67 -14.18 -5.15
CA GLN A 9 -6.32 -13.90 -6.55
C GLN A 9 -7.52 -13.40 -7.36
N ARG A 10 -7.95 -12.17 -7.11
CA ARG A 10 -8.99 -11.49 -7.88
C ARG A 10 -8.77 -9.99 -7.89
N LYS A 11 -9.42 -9.30 -8.83
CA LYS A 11 -9.46 -7.84 -8.83
C LYS A 11 -10.28 -7.36 -7.63
N GLY A 12 -9.78 -6.34 -6.93
CA GLY A 12 -10.49 -5.70 -5.83
C GLY A 12 -9.63 -4.70 -5.08
N GLU A 13 -10.14 -4.23 -3.94
CA GLU A 13 -9.50 -3.19 -3.15
C GLU A 13 -8.39 -3.75 -2.26
N ARG A 14 -7.32 -2.97 -2.16
CA ARG A 14 -6.13 -3.26 -1.36
C ARG A 14 -5.94 -2.10 -0.40
N ASN A 15 -5.71 -2.40 0.87
CA ASN A 15 -5.34 -1.39 1.84
C ASN A 15 -3.84 -1.48 2.14
N VAL A 16 -3.06 -0.56 1.57
CA VAL A 16 -1.61 -0.45 1.82
C VAL A 16 -1.27 -0.13 3.29
N PHE A 17 -2.22 0.45 4.03
CA PHE A 17 -2.08 0.74 5.46
C PHE A 17 -2.50 -0.44 6.35
N CYS A 18 -2.91 -1.56 5.76
CA CYS A 18 -3.24 -2.76 6.52
C CYS A 18 -1.97 -3.30 7.22
N PRO A 19 -2.03 -3.61 8.53
CA PRO A 19 -0.89 -4.19 9.24
C PRO A 19 -0.39 -5.53 8.67
N LEU A 20 -1.24 -6.22 7.89
CA LEU A 20 -0.92 -7.49 7.25
C LEU A 20 -0.58 -7.34 5.76
N TYR A 21 -0.52 -6.11 5.24
CA TYR A 21 -0.34 -5.84 3.81
C TYR A 21 0.92 -6.49 3.26
N LYS A 22 2.04 -6.35 3.97
CA LYS A 22 3.33 -6.94 3.57
C LYS A 22 3.20 -8.45 3.36
N GLY A 23 2.59 -9.17 4.31
CA GLY A 23 2.44 -10.62 4.20
C GLY A 23 1.52 -11.03 3.03
N CYS A 24 0.46 -10.27 2.78
CA CYS A 24 -0.40 -10.49 1.62
C CYS A 24 0.32 -10.21 0.29
N LEU A 25 1.14 -9.16 0.23
CA LEU A 25 1.94 -8.82 -0.94
C LEU A 25 2.99 -9.88 -1.23
N ASP A 26 3.75 -10.31 -0.21
CA ASP A 26 4.77 -11.35 -0.32
C ASP A 26 4.17 -12.65 -0.89
N HIS A 27 2.96 -13.02 -0.43
CA HIS A 27 2.24 -14.18 -0.95
C HIS A 27 1.84 -13.98 -2.42
N ALA A 28 1.22 -12.85 -2.77
CA ALA A 28 0.79 -12.58 -4.14
C ALA A 28 1.97 -12.54 -5.12
N VAL A 29 3.11 -12.00 -4.71
CA VAL A 29 4.35 -12.00 -5.52
C VAL A 29 4.88 -13.41 -5.69
N LYS A 30 4.96 -14.19 -4.61
CA LYS A 30 5.44 -15.59 -4.66
C LYS A 30 4.61 -16.43 -5.63
N GLU A 31 3.31 -16.24 -5.64
CA GLU A 31 2.38 -16.96 -6.54
C GLU A 31 2.23 -16.28 -7.92
N SER A 32 2.99 -15.22 -8.20
CA SER A 32 2.93 -14.47 -9.47
C SER A 32 1.53 -13.98 -9.84
N TRP A 33 0.76 -13.54 -8.85
CA TRP A 33 -0.60 -13.06 -9.05
C TRP A 33 -0.61 -11.65 -9.69
N PRO A 34 -1.19 -11.48 -10.89
CA PRO A 34 -1.24 -10.16 -11.53
C PRO A 34 -2.20 -9.19 -10.81
N HIS A 35 -3.14 -9.72 -10.02
CA HIS A 35 -4.12 -8.96 -9.26
C HIS A 35 -4.44 -9.73 -7.98
N TRP A 36 -4.65 -9.01 -6.88
CA TRP A 36 -5.13 -9.61 -5.64
C TRP A 36 -5.91 -8.61 -4.80
N ASP A 37 -6.76 -9.15 -3.94
CA ASP A 37 -7.63 -8.42 -3.02
C ASP A 37 -7.44 -8.95 -1.59
N CYS A 38 -7.69 -8.10 -0.59
CA CYS A 38 -7.61 -8.51 0.81
C CYS A 38 -8.74 -9.46 1.25
N GLY A 39 -9.73 -9.75 0.40
CA GLY A 39 -10.89 -10.57 0.71
C GLY A 39 -11.79 -9.89 1.74
N ASP A 40 -12.34 -10.68 2.66
CA ASP A 40 -13.10 -10.21 3.82
C ASP A 40 -12.19 -9.83 4.99
N CYS A 41 -11.09 -9.13 4.70
CA CYS A 41 -10.19 -8.64 5.72
C CYS A 41 -10.83 -7.49 6.50
N ARG A 42 -10.91 -7.62 7.83
CA ARG A 42 -11.38 -6.53 8.72
C ARG A 42 -10.58 -5.23 8.58
N HIS A 43 -9.33 -5.32 8.10
CA HIS A 43 -8.46 -4.17 7.89
C HIS A 43 -8.58 -3.58 6.49
N LYS A 44 -9.41 -4.14 5.59
CA LYS A 44 -9.57 -3.66 4.21
C LYS A 44 -10.00 -2.20 4.12
N ARG A 45 -10.71 -1.69 5.14
CA ARG A 45 -11.15 -0.28 5.24
C ARG A 45 -10.53 0.47 6.42
N ASN A 46 -9.51 -0.10 7.05
CA ASN A 46 -8.87 0.52 8.19
C ASN A 46 -7.86 1.58 7.74
N GLU A 47 -8.28 2.84 7.71
CA GLU A 47 -7.39 3.98 7.43
C GLU A 47 -6.57 4.43 8.65
N GLY A 48 -6.69 3.77 9.80
CA GLY A 48 -5.95 4.16 11.02
C GLY A 48 -4.42 4.07 10.91
N GLY A 49 -3.88 3.42 9.88
CA GLY A 49 -2.45 3.43 9.57
C GLY A 49 -2.04 4.48 8.54
N ARG A 50 -3.00 5.26 8.01
CA ARG A 50 -2.73 6.33 7.06
C ARG A 50 -2.07 7.48 7.82
N PRO A 51 -0.91 8.00 7.36
CA PRO A 51 -0.32 9.16 7.98
C PRO A 51 -1.29 10.34 7.87
N GLU A 52 -1.44 11.10 8.96
CA GLU A 52 -2.12 12.39 8.90
C GLU A 52 -1.37 13.28 7.91
N MET A 53 -1.93 13.46 6.72
CA MET A 53 -1.36 14.33 5.71
C MET A 53 -1.64 15.76 6.15
N LYS A 54 -0.76 16.31 7.00
CA LYS A 54 -0.73 17.75 7.23
C LYS A 54 -0.39 18.39 5.89
N LEU A 55 -1.41 18.95 5.23
CA LEU A 55 -1.26 19.79 4.04
C LEU A 55 -0.41 21.01 4.43
N MET A 56 0.90 20.84 4.43
CA MET A 56 1.81 21.97 4.40
C MET A 56 1.95 22.33 2.94
N ALA A 57 1.18 23.32 2.51
CA ALA A 57 1.41 23.99 1.24
C ALA A 57 2.76 24.70 1.34
N THR A 58 3.84 23.95 1.11
CA THR A 58 5.15 24.54 0.81
C THR A 58 5.18 24.70 -0.70
N ASP A 59 5.33 25.96 -1.10
CA ASP A 59 5.29 26.46 -2.47
C ASP A 59 5.81 25.49 -3.53
N SER A 60 5.06 25.40 -4.62
CA SER A 60 5.27 24.61 -5.82
C SER A 60 6.75 24.47 -6.22
N ILE A 61 7.38 23.34 -5.91
CA ILE A 61 8.67 23.00 -6.50
C ILE A 61 8.38 22.43 -7.89
N GLU A 62 8.70 23.21 -8.93
CA GLU A 62 8.67 22.73 -10.32
C GLU A 62 9.70 21.60 -10.51
N TYR A 63 9.28 20.53 -11.19
CA TYR A 63 10.00 19.26 -11.35
C TYR A 63 11.34 19.36 -12.10
N HIS A 64 11.74 20.55 -12.56
CA HIS A 64 12.88 20.75 -13.46
C HIS A 64 14.21 21.10 -12.77
N ASP A 65 14.24 21.34 -11.47
CA ASP A 65 15.47 21.85 -10.80
C ASP A 65 16.39 20.76 -10.20
N LEU A 66 16.37 19.55 -10.76
CA LEU A 66 17.36 18.49 -10.46
C LEU A 66 18.46 18.43 -11.53
N ARG A 67 18.93 19.59 -12.01
CA ARG A 67 20.11 19.64 -12.88
C ARG A 67 21.37 19.76 -12.02
N LEU A 68 21.89 18.58 -11.69
CA LEU A 68 23.20 18.29 -11.10
C LEU A 68 24.27 19.29 -11.56
N ARG A 69 24.83 20.06 -10.61
CA ARG A 69 26.14 20.70 -10.78
C ARG A 69 27.20 19.64 -10.47
N PHE A 70 27.92 19.21 -11.50
CA PHE A 70 29.20 18.52 -11.36
C PHE A 70 30.30 19.53 -11.05
#